data_AF-A0A329SZ98-F1
#
_entry.id   AF-A0A329SZ98-F1
#
_cell.length_a   1.000
_cell.length_b   1.000
_cell.length_c   1.000
_cell.angle_alpha   90.00
_cell.angle_beta   90.00
_cell.angle_gamma   90.00
#
_symmetry.space_group_name_H-M   'P 1'
#
loop_
_entity.id
_entity.type
_entity.pdbx_description
1 polymer ?
#
loop_
_entity_poly.entity_id
_entity_poly.type
_entity_poly.pdbx_seq_one_letter_code
_entity_poly.pdbx_strand_id
1 'polypeptide(L)'
;MEELNEQVVNSKSKSVYLYGIVKYILWLHADNPDIIDLSLWILVSSVVAEDDDKAYKQKQQHVKAYMASNSTQSPVNLLVAKMNDFECFLMSLRKKDGKSPGKLVYSSM
;
A
#
# COMPACT_ATOMS: atom_id res chain seq x y z
N MET A 1 17.72 25.18 -24.67
CA MET A 1 16.82 24.95 -23.53
C MET A 1 16.36 23.51 -23.69
N GLU A 2 16.92 22.59 -22.90
CA GLU A 2 16.43 21.21 -22.88
C GLU A 2 15.02 21.24 -22.31
N GLU A 3 14.04 20.87 -23.13
CA GLU A 3 12.70 20.56 -22.64
C GLU A 3 12.83 19.32 -21.76
N LEU A 4 12.85 19.55 -20.44
CA LEU A 4 12.52 18.53 -19.45
C LEU A 4 11.15 18.00 -19.84
N ASN A 5 11.13 16.88 -20.56
CA ASN A 5 9.93 16.08 -20.80
C ASN A 5 9.31 15.81 -19.44
N GLU A 6 8.32 16.62 -19.07
CA GLU A 6 7.45 16.34 -17.94
C GLU A 6 6.90 14.94 -18.22
N GLN A 7 7.42 13.94 -17.50
CA GLN A 7 6.85 12.60 -17.52
C GLN A 7 5.48 12.69 -16.86
N VAL A 8 4.49 13.15 -17.62
CA VAL A 8 3.10 13.21 -17.21
C VAL A 8 2.63 11.78 -17.12
N VAL A 9 2.79 11.18 -15.94
CA VAL A 9 2.21 9.88 -15.62
C VAL A 9 0.72 9.97 -15.92
N ASN A 10 0.23 9.16 -16.87
CA ASN A 10 -1.17 9.26 -17.29
C ASN A 10 -2.11 8.95 -16.11
N SER A 11 -3.33 9.48 -16.16
CA SER A 11 -4.31 9.36 -15.07
C SER A 11 -4.60 7.91 -14.68
N LYS A 12 -4.62 7.00 -15.65
CA LYS A 12 -4.80 5.56 -15.45
C LYS A 12 -3.65 4.92 -14.66
N SER A 13 -2.43 5.35 -14.92
CA SER A 13 -1.24 4.86 -14.21
C SER A 13 -1.26 5.38 -12.78
N LYS A 14 -1.60 6.66 -12.56
CA LYS A 14 -1.78 7.24 -11.22
C LYS A 14 -2.80 6.46 -10.39
N SER A 15 -3.95 6.09 -10.97
CA SER A 15 -4.97 5.33 -10.25
C SER A 15 -4.52 3.92 -9.89
N VAL A 16 -3.77 3.24 -10.78
CA VAL A 16 -3.18 1.92 -10.52
C VAL A 16 -2.13 2.01 -9.40
N TYR A 17 -1.24 3.00 -9.42
CA TYR A 17 -0.26 3.19 -8.36
C TYR A 17 -0.93 3.49 -7.01
N LEU A 18 -1.92 4.38 -6.99
CA LEU A 18 -2.67 4.69 -5.77
C LEU A 18 -3.35 3.43 -5.20
N TYR A 19 -3.95 2.61 -6.07
CA TYR A 19 -4.54 1.34 -5.68
C TYR A 19 -3.50 0.38 -5.08
N GLY A 20 -2.33 0.27 -5.71
CA GLY A 20 -1.21 -0.54 -5.20
C GLY A 20 -0.71 -0.08 -3.83
N ILE A 21 -0.54 1.23 -3.64
CA ILE A 21 -0.12 1.83 -2.37
C ILE A 21 -1.14 1.54 -1.26
N VAL A 22 -2.44 1.74 -1.52
CA VAL A 22 -3.49 1.46 -0.54
C VAL A 22 -3.47 0.00 -0.12
N LYS A 23 -3.35 -0.93 -1.08
CA LYS A 23 -3.26 -2.37 -0.75
C LYS A 23 -1.98 -2.71 0.02
N TYR A 24 -0.86 -2.08 -0.31
CA TYR A 24 0.40 -2.29 0.40
C TYR A 24 0.31 -1.85 1.86
N ILE A 25 -0.28 -0.70 2.13
CA ILE A 25 -0.50 -0.21 3.50
C ILE A 25 -1.41 -1.18 4.27
N LEU A 26 -2.48 -1.69 3.66
CA LEU A 26 -3.34 -2.67 4.32
C LEU A 26 -2.65 -4.02 4.56
N TRP A 27 -1.73 -4.41 3.68
CA TRP A 27 -0.89 -5.58 3.87
C TRP A 27 0.07 -5.38 5.05
N LEU A 28 0.76 -4.23 5.09
CA LEU A 28 1.60 -3.85 6.24
C LEU A 28 0.79 -3.81 7.54
N HIS A 29 -0.47 -3.37 7.50
CA HIS A 29 -1.32 -3.29 8.70
C HIS A 29 -1.54 -4.66 9.34
N ALA A 30 -1.63 -5.70 8.52
CA ALA A 30 -1.79 -7.07 8.97
C ALA A 30 -0.45 -7.74 9.33
N ASP A 31 0.58 -7.58 8.50
CA ASP A 31 1.80 -8.38 8.57
C ASP A 31 3.01 -7.67 9.20
N ASN A 32 3.02 -6.34 9.22
CA ASN A 32 4.10 -5.55 9.81
C ASN A 32 3.60 -4.16 10.28
N PRO A 33 2.82 -4.11 11.37
CA PRO A 33 2.15 -2.88 11.80
C PRO A 33 3.12 -1.80 12.30
N ASP A 34 4.30 -2.17 12.80
CA ASP A 34 5.30 -1.26 13.38
C ASP A 34 5.86 -0.26 12.35
N ILE A 35 5.76 -0.57 11.05
CA ILE A 35 6.21 0.33 9.99
C ILE A 35 5.15 1.37 9.63
N ILE A 36 3.89 1.21 10.03
CA ILE A 36 2.82 2.14 9.67
C ILE A 36 2.80 3.31 10.64
N ASP A 37 2.49 4.50 10.13
CA ASP A 37 2.23 5.65 10.99
C ASP A 37 1.16 5.32 12.04
N LEU A 38 1.45 5.62 13.31
CA LEU A 38 0.58 5.25 14.43
C LEU A 38 -0.87 5.75 14.26
N SER A 39 -1.05 6.97 13.74
CA SER A 39 -2.38 7.53 13.54
C SER A 39 -3.15 6.81 12.44
N LEU A 40 -2.47 6.37 11.39
CA LEU A 40 -3.05 5.54 10.35
C LEU A 40 -3.38 4.13 10.86
N TRP A 41 -2.49 3.53 11.66
CA TRP A 41 -2.72 2.22 12.26
C TRP A 41 -3.96 2.24 13.17
N ILE A 42 -4.12 3.25 14.03
CA ILE A 42 -5.31 3.42 14.88
C ILE A 42 -6.57 3.54 14.01
N LEU A 43 -6.54 4.41 12.99
CA LEU A 43 -7.67 4.65 12.10
C LEU A 43 -8.13 3.36 11.40
N VAL A 44 -7.20 2.59 10.82
CA VAL A 44 -7.52 1.33 10.13
C VAL A 44 -7.99 0.25 11.11
N SER A 45 -7.46 0.22 12.33
CA SER A 45 -7.85 -0.75 13.37
C SER A 45 -9.22 -0.46 13.97
N SER A 46 -9.72 0.77 13.89
CA SER A 46 -11.05 1.16 14.38
C SER A 46 -12.21 0.60 13.55
N VAL A 47 -11.94 0.02 12.38
CA VAL A 47 -12.97 -0.56 11.52
C VAL A 47 -13.48 -1.85 12.14
N VAL A 48 -14.70 -1.80 12.67
CA VAL A 48 -15.46 -2.97 13.14
C VAL A 48 -16.58 -3.23 12.14
N ALA A 49 -16.52 -4.35 11.42
CA ALA A 49 -17.60 -4.81 10.56
C ALA A 49 -17.71 -6.34 10.61
N GLU A 50 -18.95 -6.84 10.53
CA GLU A 50 -19.27 -8.27 10.55
C GLU A 50 -18.97 -8.98 9.22
N ASP A 51 -18.83 -8.21 8.14
CA ASP A 51 -18.53 -8.67 6.78
C ASP A 51 -17.12 -8.23 6.40
N ASP A 52 -16.26 -9.19 6.08
CA ASP A 52 -14.86 -8.98 5.70
C ASP A 52 -14.71 -8.10 4.45
N ASP A 53 -15.60 -8.24 3.46
CA ASP A 53 -15.55 -7.43 2.24
C ASP A 53 -15.91 -5.97 2.53
N LYS A 54 -16.88 -5.77 3.43
CA LYS A 54 -17.30 -4.43 3.89
C LYS A 54 -16.20 -3.79 4.74
N ALA A 55 -15.61 -4.56 5.66
CA ALA A 55 -14.47 -4.13 6.48
C ALA A 55 -13.31 -3.69 5.58
N TYR A 56 -12.97 -4.51 4.58
CA TYR A 56 -11.88 -4.23 3.66
C TYR A 56 -12.10 -2.95 2.85
N LYS A 57 -13.32 -2.73 2.33
CA LYS A 57 -13.68 -1.50 1.62
C LYS A 57 -13.57 -0.26 2.51
N GLN A 58 -14.02 -0.34 3.76
CA GLN A 58 -13.91 0.77 4.71
C GLN A 58 -12.44 1.08 5.06
N LYS A 59 -11.63 0.05 5.31
CA LYS A 59 -10.18 0.21 5.53
C LYS A 59 -9.49 0.89 4.35
N GLN A 60 -9.83 0.51 3.11
CA GLN A 60 -9.31 1.19 1.91
C GLN A 60 -9.70 2.67 1.85
N GLN A 61 -10.93 3.02 2.23
CA GLN A 61 -11.39 4.41 2.25
C GLN A 61 -10.63 5.23 3.30
N HIS A 62 -10.39 4.68 4.49
CA HIS A 62 -9.61 5.34 5.53
C HIS A 62 -8.17 5.60 5.11
N VAL A 63 -7.49 4.63 4.49
CA VAL A 63 -6.13 4.83 3.98
C VAL A 63 -6.09 5.96 2.94
N LYS A 64 -7.04 5.97 1.99
CA LYS A 64 -7.12 7.02 0.97
C LYS A 64 -7.36 8.40 1.58
N ALA A 65 -8.31 8.50 2.52
CA ALA A 65 -8.62 9.75 3.21
C ALA A 65 -7.40 10.27 4.00
N TYR A 66 -6.72 9.38 4.73
CA TYR A 66 -5.51 9.70 5.46
C TYR A 66 -4.41 10.26 4.55
N MET A 67 -4.13 9.59 3.42
CA MET A 67 -3.11 10.05 2.47
C MET A 67 -3.47 11.40 1.84
N ALA A 68 -4.76 11.64 1.57
CA ALA A 68 -5.21 12.93 1.04
C ALA A 68 -5.05 14.06 2.07
N SER A 69 -5.35 13.80 3.34
CA SER A 69 -5.22 14.76 4.43
C SER A 69 -3.76 15.01 4.86
N ASN A 70 -2.88 14.03 4.64
CA ASN A 70 -1.47 14.07 5.07
C ASN A 70 -0.50 13.96 3.89
N SER A 71 -0.76 14.71 2.81
CA SER A 71 -0.03 14.59 1.54
C SER A 71 1.50 14.79 1.63
N THR A 72 1.99 15.45 2.69
CA THR A 72 3.41 15.72 2.93
C THR A 72 4.08 14.68 3.86
N GLN A 73 3.29 13.80 4.48
CA GLN A 73 3.78 12.78 5.41
C GLN A 73 3.64 11.40 4.79
N SER A 74 4.71 10.60 4.89
CA SER A 74 4.65 9.21 4.46
C SER A 74 3.76 8.41 5.42
N PRO A 75 2.80 7.61 4.92
CA PRO A 75 1.98 6.72 5.77
C PRO A 75 2.79 5.54 6.35
N VAL A 76 4.04 5.37 5.91
CA VAL A 76 4.96 4.31 6.32
C VAL A 76 6.28 4.94 6.75
N ASN A 77 6.87 4.43 7.82
CA ASN A 77 8.20 4.80 8.27
C ASN A 77 9.27 4.32 7.27
N LEU A 78 9.76 5.24 6.45
CA LEU A 78 10.73 4.96 5.39
C LEU A 78 12.13 4.58 5.92
N LEU A 79 12.44 4.85 7.19
CA LEU A 79 13.70 4.44 7.80
C LEU A 79 13.72 2.95 8.15
N VAL A 80 12.54 2.34 8.28
CA VAL A 80 12.36 0.94 8.67
C VAL A 80 11.87 0.09 7.50
N ALA A 81 11.14 0.68 6.54
CA ALA A 81 10.69 -0.01 5.34
C ALA A 81 11.88 -0.46 4.47
N LYS A 82 11.91 -1.74 4.06
CA LYS A 82 12.93 -2.18 3.11
C LYS A 82 12.58 -1.66 1.72
N MET A 83 13.59 -1.13 1.03
CA MET A 83 13.46 -0.46 -0.27
C MET A 83 12.76 -1.32 -1.35
N ASN A 84 12.89 -2.65 -1.25
CA ASN A 84 12.36 -3.59 -2.24
C ASN A 84 10.99 -4.21 -1.87
N ASP A 85 10.46 -3.97 -0.66
CA ASP A 85 9.24 -4.63 -0.19
C ASP A 85 8.03 -4.20 -1.01
N PHE A 86 7.96 -2.93 -1.40
CA PHE A 86 6.86 -2.41 -2.23
C PHE A 86 6.87 -2.97 -3.65
N GLU A 87 8.03 -3.09 -4.30
CA GLU A 87 8.10 -3.67 -5.64
C GLU A 87 7.77 -5.17 -5.62
N CYS A 88 8.30 -5.90 -4.64
CA CYS A 88 7.97 -7.30 -4.41
C CYS A 88 6.46 -7.48 -4.15
N PHE A 89 5.86 -6.59 -3.37
CA PHE A 89 4.42 -6.53 -3.17
C PHE A 89 3.67 -6.33 -4.49
N LEU A 90 4.02 -5.33 -5.30
CA LEU A 90 3.37 -5.07 -6.59
C LEU A 90 3.50 -6.26 -7.55
N MET A 91 4.62 -6.97 -7.53
CA MET A 91 4.80 -8.20 -8.31
C MET A 91 3.89 -9.34 -7.83
N SER A 92 3.64 -9.45 -6.51
CA SER A 92 2.73 -10.46 -5.95
C SER A 92 1.28 -10.29 -6.44
N LEU A 93 0.86 -9.03 -6.66
CA LEU A 93 -0.49 -8.70 -7.15
C LEU A 93 -0.76 -9.16 -8.60
N ARG A 94 0.29 -9.38 -9.41
CA ARG A 94 0.14 -9.78 -10.83
C ARG A 94 -0.14 -11.28 -11.01
N LYS A 95 0.11 -12.10 -9.98
CA LYS A 95 -0.12 -13.54 -10.05
C LYS A 95 -1.61 -13.83 -9.84
N LYS A 96 -2.23 -14.63 -10.73
CA LYS A 96 -3.65 -15.01 -10.69
C LYS A 96 -4.11 -15.57 -9.33
N ASP A 97 -3.19 -16.13 -8.55
CA ASP A 97 -3.47 -16.77 -7.26
C ASP A 97 -3.11 -15.92 -6.03
N GLY A 98 -2.80 -14.62 -6.21
CA GLY A 98 -2.72 -13.64 -5.12
C GLY A 98 -2.02 -14.10 -3.84
N LYS A 99 -0.94 -14.88 -3.94
CA LYS A 99 -0.24 -15.38 -2.76
C LYS A 99 0.32 -14.19 -1.99
N SER A 100 -0.17 -14.03 -0.77
CA SER A 100 0.26 -13.02 0.18
C SER A 100 1.78 -12.85 0.15
N PRO A 101 2.29 -11.61 0.13
CA PRO A 101 3.72 -11.35 0.25
C PRO A 101 4.20 -11.95 1.58
N GLY A 102 5.02 -12.99 1.50
CA GLY A 102 5.35 -13.86 2.63
C GLY A 102 5.74 -15.28 2.19
N LYS A 103 5.29 -15.73 1.00
CA LYS A 103 5.91 -16.88 0.33
C LYS A 103 7.06 -16.41 -0.55
N LEU A 104 8.28 -16.59 -0.05
CA LEU A 104 9.52 -16.43 -0.82
C LEU A 104 9.40 -17.21 -2.13
N VAL A 105 9.51 -16.50 -3.25
CA VAL A 105 9.57 -17.11 -4.60
C VAL A 105 11.00 -17.58 -4.89
N TYR A 106 11.97 -17.21 -4.05
CA TYR A 106 13.39 -17.54 -4.18
C TYR A 106 13.88 -18.57 -3.15
N SER A 107 13.11 -19.62 -2.90
CA SER A 107 13.62 -20.81 -2.24
C SER A 107 13.79 -21.94 -3.26
N SER A 108 14.74 -21.76 -4.19
CA SER A 108 15.56 -22.80 -4.83
C SER A 108 16.23 -22.21 -6.09
N MET A 109 17.52 -21.89 -5.97
CA MET A 109 18.48 -22.34 -6.98
C MET A 109 19.38 -23.35 -6.29
#